data_AF-A0A818C251-F1
#
_entry.id   AF-A0A818C251-F1
#
_cell.length_a   1.000
_cell.length_b   1.000
_cell.length_c   1.000
_cell.angle_alpha   90.00
_cell.angle_beta   90.00
_cell.angle_gamma   90.00
#
_symmetry.space_group_name_H-M   'P 1'
#
loop_
_entity.id
_entity.type
_entity.pdbx_description
1 polymer ?
#
loop_
_entity_poly.entity_id
_entity_poly.type
_entity_poly.pdbx_seq_one_letter_code
_entity_poly.pdbx_strand_id
1 'polypeptide(L)'
;MQKWEIFGKNFTVSNKGLTYFIGICSSPNNSADDTAIIQKENSSSHVLGKLDQVNLVRGDDWILLTYKDGDPYKDACNNSTRSASIMFVCGQNKVRKTSTNK
;
A
#
# COMPACT_ATOMS: atom_id res chain seq x y z
N MET A 1 3.75 -15.96 19.14
CA MET A 1 3.42 -15.36 17.83
C MET A 1 4.30 -14.14 17.65
N GLN A 2 5.19 -14.15 16.67
CA GLN A 2 6.13 -13.05 16.42
C GLN A 2 5.35 -11.86 15.85
N LYS A 3 5.26 -10.77 16.63
CA LYS A 3 4.55 -9.56 16.24
C LYS A 3 5.38 -8.82 15.20
N TRP A 4 4.92 -8.80 13.95
CA TRP A 4 5.58 -8.04 12.90
C TRP A 4 5.17 -6.56 13.03
N GLU A 5 6.14 -5.69 13.28
CA GLU A 5 5.91 -4.28 13.62
C GLU A 5 5.28 -3.43 12.50
N ILE A 6 5.17 -3.99 11.29
CA ILE A 6 4.64 -3.30 10.11
C ILE A 6 3.12 -3.34 10.00
N PHE A 7 2.44 -4.27 10.70
CA PHE A 7 0.98 -4.33 10.71
C PHE A 7 0.40 -3.08 11.35
N GLY A 8 -0.64 -2.52 10.71
CA GLY A 8 -1.29 -1.28 11.12
C GLY A 8 -0.46 -0.03 10.85
N LYS A 9 0.67 -0.14 10.13
CA LYS A 9 1.48 1.03 9.77
C LYS A 9 0.96 1.65 8.49
N ASN A 10 0.97 2.98 8.50
CA ASN A 10 0.66 3.80 7.35
C ASN A 10 1.95 4.38 6.77
N PHE A 11 2.05 4.34 5.45
CA PHE A 11 3.16 4.89 4.67
C PHE A 11 2.61 5.89 3.66
N THR A 12 3.34 6.98 3.49
CA THR A 12 3.08 7.97 2.44
C THR A 12 4.28 8.03 1.53
N VAL A 13 4.06 7.81 0.24
CA VAL A 13 5.12 7.84 -0.77
C VAL A 13 4.69 8.81 -1.86
N SER A 14 5.53 9.79 -2.18
CA SER A 14 5.26 10.76 -3.25
C SER A 14 6.29 10.61 -4.36
N ASN A 15 5.83 10.55 -5.61
CA ASN A 15 6.68 10.47 -6.78
C ASN A 15 6.02 11.16 -7.97
N LYS A 16 6.74 12.06 -8.66
CA LYS A 16 6.28 12.77 -9.88
C LYS A 16 4.84 13.34 -9.78
N GLY A 17 4.50 13.99 -8.66
CA GLY A 17 3.19 14.59 -8.45
C GLY A 17 2.08 13.63 -8.00
N LEU A 18 2.36 12.33 -7.95
CA LEU A 18 1.48 11.31 -7.38
C LEU A 18 1.83 11.10 -5.91
N THR A 19 0.82 11.05 -5.05
CA THR A 19 0.98 10.66 -3.65
C THR A 19 0.19 9.41 -3.34
N TYR A 20 0.87 8.39 -2.84
CA TYR A 20 0.30 7.12 -2.43
C TYR A 20 0.20 7.10 -0.91
N PHE A 21 -0.99 6.78 -0.40
CA PHE A 21 -1.20 6.50 1.01
C PHE A 21 -1.50 5.01 1.14
N ILE A 22 -0.66 4.33 1.91
CA ILE A 22 -0.63 2.88 2.00
C ILE A 22 -0.83 2.50 3.46
N GLY A 23 -1.81 1.66 3.75
CA GLY A 23 -1.96 1.02 5.06
C GLY A 23 -1.68 -0.47 4.95
N ILE A 24 -0.83 -0.99 5.84
CA ILE A 24 -0.52 -2.43 5.89
C ILE A 24 -1.50 -3.11 6.84
N CYS A 25 -2.48 -3.80 6.28
CA CYS A 25 -3.59 -4.44 7.01
C CYS A 25 -4.39 -3.42 7.86
N SER A 26 -4.47 -2.18 7.38
CA SER A 26 -5.23 -1.08 7.98
C SER A 26 -5.58 -0.05 6.92
N SER A 27 -6.59 0.79 7.16
CA SER A 27 -6.86 1.92 6.27
C SER A 27 -5.90 3.08 6.54
N PRO A 28 -5.38 3.75 5.50
CA PRO A 28 -4.69 5.02 5.68
C PRO A 28 -5.68 6.10 6.14
N ASN A 29 -5.20 7.02 6.99
CA ASN A 29 -6.01 8.06 7.66
C ASN A 29 -6.83 8.96 6.72
N ASN A 30 -6.54 8.97 5.41
CA ASN A 30 -7.19 9.83 4.40
C ASN A 30 -8.08 9.03 3.44
N SER A 31 -8.60 7.88 3.86
CA SER A 31 -9.38 6.94 3.03
C SER A 31 -10.58 6.38 3.78
N ALA A 32 -11.42 5.62 3.09
CA ALA A 32 -12.51 4.86 3.69
C ALA A 32 -11.99 3.64 4.48
N ASP A 33 -12.81 3.15 5.41
CA ASP A 33 -12.44 2.07 6.35
C ASP A 33 -12.17 0.71 5.68
N ASP A 34 -12.54 0.53 4.40
CA ASP A 34 -12.30 -0.69 3.62
C ASP A 34 -11.10 -0.58 2.67
N THR A 35 -10.44 0.58 2.62
CA THR A 35 -9.42 0.89 1.63
C THR A 35 -8.02 0.62 2.17
N ALA A 36 -7.21 -0.17 1.47
CA ALA A 36 -5.83 -0.41 1.86
C ALA A 36 -4.87 0.63 1.29
N ILE A 37 -5.09 1.02 0.03
CA ILE A 37 -4.20 1.94 -0.69
C ILE A 37 -4.99 2.92 -1.54
N ILE A 38 -4.64 4.19 -1.46
CA ILE A 38 -5.12 5.25 -2.36
C ILE A 38 -3.97 5.94 -3.08
N GLN A 39 -4.24 6.37 -4.31
CA GLN A 39 -3.41 7.28 -5.09
C GLN A 39 -4.12 8.62 -5.20
N LYS A 40 -3.41 9.71 -4.93
CA LYS A 40 -3.88 11.08 -5.18
C LYS A 40 -3.00 11.77 -6.22
N GLU A 41 -3.64 12.45 -7.15
CA GLU A 41 -3.03 13.29 -8.18
C GLU A 41 -3.86 14.57 -8.32
N ASN A 42 -3.29 15.72 -7.95
CA ASN A 42 -4.02 17.00 -7.93
C ASN A 42 -5.35 16.88 -7.16
N SER A 43 -6.49 17.02 -7.84
CA SER A 43 -7.84 16.88 -7.29
C SER A 43 -8.44 15.47 -7.44
N SER A 44 -7.75 14.55 -8.12
CA SER A 44 -8.21 13.18 -8.34
C SER A 44 -7.69 12.24 -7.27
N SER A 45 -8.55 11.33 -6.82
CA SER A 45 -8.23 10.28 -5.85
C SER A 45 -8.75 8.96 -6.38
N HIS A 46 -7.92 7.92 -6.34
CA HIS A 46 -8.25 6.59 -6.81
C HIS A 46 -7.90 5.55 -5.75
N VAL A 47 -8.84 4.66 -5.46
CA VAL A 47 -8.59 3.47 -4.66
C VAL A 47 -7.80 2.49 -5.51
N LEU A 48 -6.67 2.00 -4.99
CA LEU A 48 -5.85 1.01 -5.67
C LEU A 48 -6.10 -0.42 -5.18
N GLY A 49 -6.67 -0.59 -3.99
CA GLY A 49 -7.07 -1.89 -3.49
C GLY A 49 -7.70 -1.84 -2.11
N LYS A 50 -8.49 -2.86 -1.80
CA LYS A 50 -9.29 -2.99 -0.58
C LYS A 50 -8.68 -3.95 0.42
N LEU A 51 -9.00 -3.75 1.70
CA LEU A 51 -8.48 -4.54 2.81
C LEU A 51 -8.99 -5.98 2.85
N ASP A 52 -10.17 -6.24 2.28
CA ASP A 52 -10.79 -7.56 2.21
C ASP A 52 -10.39 -8.36 0.96
N GLN A 53 -9.80 -7.68 -0.05
CA GLN A 53 -9.39 -8.29 -1.32
C GLN A 53 -7.87 -8.47 -1.38
N VAL A 54 -7.38 -9.42 -0.59
CA VAL A 54 -5.95 -9.64 -0.36
C VAL A 54 -5.47 -10.94 -1.01
N ASN A 55 -4.29 -10.87 -1.64
CA ASN A 55 -3.50 -12.05 -1.95
C ASN A 55 -2.10 -11.91 -1.34
N LEU A 56 -1.61 -12.97 -0.71
CA LEU A 56 -0.30 -13.01 -0.07
C LEU A 56 0.48 -14.21 -0.59
N VAL A 57 1.60 -13.92 -1.25
CA VAL A 57 2.53 -14.94 -1.76
C VAL A 57 3.86 -14.76 -1.05
N ARG A 58 4.49 -15.87 -0.63
CA ARG A 58 5.80 -15.85 0.00
C ARG A 58 6.81 -16.64 -0.83
N GLY A 59 8.01 -16.09 -0.95
CA GLY A 59 9.22 -16.81 -1.33
C GLY A 59 10.09 -17.09 -0.12
N ASP A 60 11.36 -17.43 -0.37
CA ASP A 60 12.33 -17.74 0.68
C ASP A 60 12.77 -16.48 1.45
N ASP A 61 12.98 -15.38 0.73
CA ASP A 61 13.50 -14.13 1.27
C ASP A 61 12.60 -12.92 0.92
N TRP A 62 11.38 -13.16 0.45
CA TRP A 62 10.43 -12.08 0.16
C TRP A 62 8.98 -12.49 0.39
N ILE A 63 8.14 -11.47 0.58
CA ILE A 63 6.68 -11.60 0.68
C ILE A 63 6.08 -10.57 -0.27
N LEU A 64 5.18 -11.02 -1.15
CA LEU A 64 4.41 -10.17 -2.04
C LEU A 64 2.97 -10.09 -1.54
N LEU A 65 2.57 -8.90 -1.11
CA LEU A 65 1.22 -8.58 -0.67
C LEU A 65 0.51 -7.79 -1.78
N THR A 66 -0.59 -8.32 -2.30
CA THR A 66 -1.40 -7.66 -3.32
C THR A 66 -2.78 -7.33 -2.77
N TYR A 67 -3.17 -6.06 -2.85
CA TYR A 67 -4.54 -5.61 -2.65
C TYR A 67 -5.23 -5.43 -4.01
N LYS A 68 -6.47 -5.89 -4.14
CA LYS A 68 -7.24 -5.90 -5.38
C LYS A 68 -8.54 -5.10 -5.24
N ASP A 69 -9.32 -5.06 -6.33
CA ASP A 69 -10.63 -4.44 -6.42
C ASP A 69 -10.67 -2.97 -6.01
N GLY A 70 -9.65 -2.23 -6.43
CA GLY A 70 -9.70 -0.78 -6.44
C GLY A 70 -10.61 -0.23 -7.54
N ASP A 71 -10.57 1.09 -7.72
CA ASP A 71 -11.40 1.76 -8.71
C ASP A 71 -11.09 1.25 -10.13
N PRO A 72 -12.09 1.08 -10.99
CA PRO A 72 -11.87 0.71 -12.39
C PRO A 72 -11.15 1.81 -13.16
N TYR A 73 -10.28 1.43 -14.08
CA TYR A 73 -9.81 2.36 -15.10
C TYR A 73 -10.99 2.80 -15.97
N LYS A 74 -11.00 4.06 -16.43
CA LYS A 74 -12.10 4.60 -17.25
C LYS A 74 -11.89 4.35 -18.74
N ASP A 75 -10.67 4.57 -19.23
CA ASP A 75 -10.33 4.55 -20.66
C ASP A 75 -9.02 3.77 -20.94
N ALA A 76 -8.61 2.94 -19.98
CA ALA A 76 -7.38 2.16 -20.06
C ALA A 76 -7.63 0.75 -19.50
N CYS A 77 -6.72 -0.19 -19.81
CA CYS A 77 -6.71 -1.53 -19.23
C CYS A 77 -8.06 -2.28 -19.31
N ASN A 78 -8.85 -2.06 -20.37
CA ASN A 78 -10.17 -2.66 -20.57
C ASN A 78 -11.11 -2.48 -19.35
N ASN A 79 -11.01 -1.34 -18.67
CA ASN A 79 -11.80 -1.02 -17.47
C ASN A 79 -11.61 -2.01 -16.31
N SER A 80 -10.46 -2.69 -16.27
CA SER A 80 -10.11 -3.55 -15.15
C SER A 80 -10.04 -2.74 -13.85
N THR A 81 -10.29 -3.39 -12.73
CA THR A 81 -10.11 -2.79 -11.40
C THR A 81 -8.62 -2.56 -11.14
N ARG A 82 -8.29 -1.46 -10.46
CA ARG A 82 -6.92 -1.22 -10.00
C ARG A 82 -6.53 -2.24 -8.94
N SER A 83 -5.24 -2.57 -8.92
CA SER A 83 -4.62 -3.40 -7.89
C SER A 83 -3.25 -2.83 -7.55
N ALA A 84 -2.76 -3.10 -6.35
CA ALA A 84 -1.45 -2.66 -5.90
C ALA A 84 -0.72 -3.80 -5.19
N SER A 85 0.56 -3.98 -5.51
CA SER A 85 1.41 -4.99 -4.90
C SER A 85 2.58 -4.35 -4.15
N ILE A 86 2.81 -4.82 -2.93
CA ILE A 86 3.89 -4.40 -2.03
C ILE A 86 4.78 -5.61 -1.82
N MET A 87 6.05 -5.48 -2.19
CA MET A 87 7.04 -6.52 -1.97
C MET A 87 7.89 -6.19 -0.75
N PHE A 88 7.81 -7.04 0.27
CA PHE A 88 8.71 -7.04 1.39
C PHE A 88 9.88 -7.96 1.05
N VAL A 89 11.10 -7.42 1.03
CA VAL A 89 12.31 -8.20 0.82
C VAL A 89 13.06 -8.29 2.15
N CYS A 90 13.61 -9.46 2.46
CA CYS A 90 14.46 -9.67 3.61
C CYS A 90 15.69 -8.77 3.50
N GLY A 91 15.76 -7.75 4.35
CA GLY A 91 16.91 -6.87 4.47
C GLY A 91 17.57 -7.06 5.81
N GLN A 92 18.90 -7.17 5.84
CA GLN A 92 19.68 -7.17 7.09
C GLN A 92 19.72 -5.78 7.77
N ASN A 93 19.07 -4.78 7.19
CA ASN A 93 19.11 -3.40 7.66
C ASN A 93 17.98 -3.12 8.64
N LYS A 94 18.34 -2.99 9.93
CA LYS A 94 17.47 -2.41 10.95
C LYS A 94 16.85 -1.12 10.42
N VAL A 95 15.53 -0.99 10.55
CA VAL A 95 14.77 0.23 10.23
C VAL A 95 15.61 1.45 10.63
N ARG A 96 16.07 2.24 9.64
CA ARG A 96 16.81 3.48 9.92
C ARG A 96 15.86 4.41 10.66
N LYS A 97 15.97 4.47 11.99
CA LYS A 97 15.34 5.52 12.78
C LYS A 97 15.97 6.83 12.34
N THR A 98 15.25 7.65 11.59
CA THR A 98 15.63 9.03 11.34
C THR A 98 15.63 9.74 12.70
N SER A 99 16.83 10.03 13.20
CA SER A 99 17.03 10.84 14.40
C SER A 99 16.56 12.26 14.08
N THR A 100 15.39 12.65 14.59
CA THR A 100 15.02 14.05 14.72
C THR A 100 15.95 14.64 15.79
N ASN A 101 16.95 15.40 15.37
CA ASN A 101 17.77 16.19 16.30
C ASN A 101 16.86 17.17 17.04
N LYS A 102 16.91 17.12 18.37
CA LYS A 102 16.36 18.09 19.30
C LYS A 102 17.36 19.21 19.52
#